data_AF-A0A504YGI5-F1
#
_entry.id   AF-A0A504YGI5-F1
#
_cell.length_a   1.000
_cell.length_b   1.000
_cell.length_c   1.000
_cell.angle_alpha   90.00
_cell.angle_beta   90.00
_cell.angle_gamma   90.00
#
_symmetry.space_group_name_H-M   'P 1'
#
loop_
_entity.id
_entity.type
_entity.pdbx_description
1 polymer ?
#
loop_
_entity_poly.entity_id
_entity_poly.type
_entity_poly.pdbx_seq_one_letter_code
_entity_poly.pdbx_strand_id
1 'polypeptide(L)'
;MRNFPMLAFYISIRDTKDSLILELQRLHTYQALSSSAYLALTTSDPVSTAFVLRDELYQLASQEKQFKEEYSELAEKCMDFAVSCIDLCRTSDEVHCLLRGDFEQATQELRNPLETVKIAIHSREKKFVAHPNCQHQLENLFYNPMFCMRDYEGIRRLQFLLVFLPLLPILYIFYLFFPKFKVSKFIHAYAHAELDADG
;
A
#
# COMPACT_ATOMS: atom_id res chain seq x y z
N MET A 1 10.43 16.77 6.62
CA MET A 1 9.92 17.38 7.88
C MET A 1 8.86 18.41 7.51
N ARG A 2 7.59 18.02 7.39
CA ARG A 2 6.48 18.98 7.38
C ARG A 2 5.97 19.07 8.81
N ASN A 3 6.26 20.20 9.44
CA ASN A 3 5.72 20.57 10.75
C ASN A 3 4.20 20.54 10.64
N PHE A 4 3.58 19.53 11.26
CA PHE A 4 2.16 19.59 11.54
C PHE A 4 1.91 20.85 12.39
N PRO A 5 0.87 21.64 12.11
CA PRO A 5 0.49 22.83 12.89
C PRO A 5 -0.02 22.50 14.32
N MET A 6 0.42 21.36 14.88
CA MET A 6 0.09 20.83 16.20
C MET A 6 0.43 21.79 17.35
N LEU A 7 1.52 22.56 17.23
CA LEU A 7 1.98 23.42 18.35
C LEU A 7 1.17 24.71 18.52
N ALA A 8 0.55 25.23 17.45
CA ALA A 8 -0.24 26.46 17.54
C ALA A 8 -1.62 26.23 18.19
N PHE A 9 -2.21 25.04 17.99
CA PHE A 9 -3.48 24.67 18.62
C PHE A 9 -3.32 24.29 20.11
N TYR A 10 -2.17 23.71 20.46
CA TYR A 10 -1.88 23.24 21.81
C TYR A 10 -1.77 24.37 22.86
N ILE A 11 -1.35 25.57 22.45
CA ILE A 11 -1.09 26.69 23.38
C ILE A 11 -2.38 27.41 23.83
N SER A 12 -3.51 27.23 23.14
CA SER A 12 -4.77 27.92 23.49
C SER A 12 -5.62 27.21 24.56
N ILE A 13 -5.27 25.99 25.00
CA ILE A 13 -6.13 25.14 25.86
C ILE A 13 -5.44 24.82 27.19
N ARG A 14 -4.72 25.78 27.76
CA ARG A 14 -4.03 25.60 29.04
C ARG A 14 -4.92 26.00 30.24
N ASP A 15 -6.23 25.74 30.18
CA ASP A 15 -7.12 25.86 31.33
C ASP A 15 -7.75 24.49 31.66
N THR A 16 -7.25 23.92 32.75
CA THR A 16 -7.37 22.53 33.17
C THR A 16 -8.67 22.23 33.93
N LYS A 17 -9.85 22.38 33.29
CA LYS A 17 -11.13 22.02 33.94
C LYS A 17 -12.05 21.05 33.20
N ASP A 18 -11.98 20.93 31.88
CA ASP A 18 -12.90 20.04 31.15
C ASP A 18 -12.16 19.02 30.28
N SER A 19 -11.79 17.89 30.87
CA SER A 19 -11.15 16.78 30.15
C SER A 19 -11.99 16.28 28.96
N LEU A 20 -13.33 16.29 29.12
CA LEU A 20 -14.27 15.93 28.06
C LEU A 20 -14.24 16.89 26.88
N ILE A 21 -14.09 18.21 27.13
CA ILE A 21 -14.01 19.21 26.06
C ILE A 21 -12.73 19.01 25.25
N LEU A 22 -11.62 18.68 25.92
CA LEU A 22 -10.36 18.39 25.25
C LEU A 22 -10.45 17.15 24.35
N GLU A 23 -11.06 16.07 24.84
CA GLU A 23 -11.26 14.84 24.07
C GLU A 23 -12.14 15.08 22.85
N LEU A 24 -13.25 15.81 23.01
CA LEU A 24 -14.18 16.16 21.95
C LEU A 24 -13.54 17.07 20.89
N GLN A 25 -12.73 18.04 21.32
CA GLN A 25 -11.98 18.91 20.41
C GLN A 25 -10.96 18.10 19.59
N ARG A 26 -10.26 17.16 20.22
CA ARG A 26 -9.32 16.29 19.51
C ARG A 26 -10.05 15.43 18.48
N LEU A 27 -11.18 14.85 18.84
CA LEU A 27 -12.02 14.08 17.92
C LEU A 27 -12.47 14.90 16.71
N HIS A 28 -12.98 16.11 16.91
CA HIS A 28 -13.34 17.01 15.81
C HIS A 28 -12.15 17.40 14.92
N THR A 29 -10.95 17.51 15.52
CA THR A 29 -9.72 17.76 14.75
C THR A 29 -9.43 16.58 13.83
N TYR A 30 -9.49 15.35 14.34
CA TYR A 30 -9.33 14.15 13.52
C TYR A 30 -10.44 13.99 12.47
N GLN A 31 -11.66 14.42 12.77
CA GLN A 31 -12.76 14.46 11.81
C GLN A 31 -12.49 15.42 10.64
N ALA A 32 -11.86 16.57 10.92
CA ALA A 32 -11.45 17.49 9.88
C ALA A 32 -10.29 16.92 9.04
N LEU A 33 -9.29 16.29 9.68
CA LEU A 33 -8.13 15.70 9.01
C LEU A 33 -8.48 14.50 8.12
N SER A 34 -9.47 13.70 8.52
CA SER A 34 -9.97 12.54 7.77
C SER A 34 -10.92 12.89 6.62
N SER A 35 -11.29 14.17 6.48
CA SER A 35 -12.11 14.63 5.35
C SER A 35 -11.39 14.39 4.02
N SER A 36 -12.08 13.78 3.06
CA SER A 36 -11.55 13.49 1.73
C SER A 36 -11.01 14.74 1.02
N ALA A 37 -11.67 15.89 1.20
CA ALA A 37 -11.21 17.16 0.62
C ALA A 37 -9.88 17.63 1.23
N TYR A 38 -9.69 17.43 2.54
CA TYR A 38 -8.44 17.77 3.21
C TYR A 38 -7.31 16.85 2.73
N LEU A 39 -7.55 15.54 2.72
CA LEU A 39 -6.57 14.55 2.26
C LEU A 39 -6.14 14.79 0.80
N ALA A 40 -7.10 15.11 -0.08
CA ALA A 40 -6.82 15.35 -1.49
C ALA A 40 -6.04 16.64 -1.78
N LEU A 41 -6.25 17.71 -1.00
CA LEU A 41 -5.69 19.04 -1.30
C LEU A 41 -4.40 19.35 -0.54
N THR A 42 -4.18 18.75 0.62
CA THR A 42 -3.05 19.13 1.51
C THR A 42 -1.85 18.19 1.43
N THR A 43 -2.06 17.01 0.85
CA THR A 43 -1.11 15.91 0.89
C THR A 43 -0.53 15.64 -0.49
N SER A 44 0.77 15.34 -0.55
CA SER A 44 1.45 14.98 -1.81
C SER A 44 1.15 13.55 -2.28
N ASP A 45 0.94 12.62 -1.33
CA ASP A 45 0.48 11.26 -1.59
C ASP A 45 -0.78 10.97 -0.73
N PRO A 46 -1.98 11.23 -1.27
CA PRO A 46 -3.23 11.18 -0.51
C PRO A 46 -3.58 9.76 -0.05
N VAL A 47 -3.25 8.73 -0.83
CA VAL A 47 -3.62 7.33 -0.52
C VAL A 47 -2.75 6.77 0.59
N SER A 48 -1.42 6.94 0.49
CA SER A 48 -0.50 6.50 1.56
C SER A 48 -0.79 7.20 2.89
N THR A 49 -1.07 8.50 2.84
CA THR A 49 -1.40 9.28 4.05
C THR A 49 -2.72 8.85 4.65
N ALA A 50 -3.71 8.46 3.84
CA ALA A 50 -4.96 7.89 4.34
C ALA A 50 -4.74 6.59 5.10
N PHE A 51 -3.82 5.71 4.65
CA PHE A 51 -3.46 4.49 5.37
C PHE A 51 -2.82 4.78 6.73
N VAL A 52 -1.85 5.69 6.78
CA VAL A 52 -1.18 6.09 8.03
C VAL A 52 -2.19 6.68 9.02
N LEU A 53 -3.03 7.61 8.56
CA LEU A 53 -4.04 8.26 9.40
C LEU A 53 -5.05 7.24 9.96
N ARG A 54 -5.46 6.27 9.16
CA ARG A 54 -6.34 5.19 9.60
C ARG A 54 -5.69 4.33 10.70
N ASP A 55 -4.43 3.97 10.57
CA ASP A 55 -3.73 3.20 11.60
C ASP A 55 -3.59 3.99 12.90
N GLU A 56 -3.32 5.30 12.82
CA GLU A 56 -3.34 6.20 13.99
C GLU A 56 -4.73 6.26 14.64
N LEU A 57 -5.81 6.35 13.85
CA LEU A 57 -7.18 6.37 14.36
C LEU A 57 -7.57 5.06 15.05
N TYR A 58 -7.14 3.91 14.52
CA TYR A 58 -7.37 2.63 15.21
C TYR A 58 -6.58 2.50 16.51
N GLN A 59 -5.35 3.03 16.55
CA GLN A 59 -4.58 3.08 17.79
C GLN A 59 -5.29 3.94 18.84
N LEU A 60 -5.80 5.12 18.45
CA LEU A 60 -6.59 5.99 19.33
C LEU A 60 -7.89 5.31 19.78
N ALA A 61 -8.61 4.64 18.88
CA ALA A 61 -9.81 3.88 19.21
C ALA A 61 -9.55 2.75 20.23
N SER A 62 -8.33 2.18 20.23
CA SER A 62 -7.93 1.16 21.20
C SER A 62 -7.59 1.73 22.58
N GLN A 63 -7.06 2.96 22.61
CA GLN A 63 -6.68 3.66 23.84
C GLN A 63 -7.91 4.31 24.50
N GLU A 64 -8.87 4.81 23.72
CA GLU A 64 -10.00 5.59 24.21
C GLU A 64 -11.31 4.83 24.11
N LYS A 65 -11.79 4.30 25.23
CA LYS A 65 -13.04 3.52 25.26
C LYS A 65 -14.30 4.33 24.96
N GLN A 66 -14.32 5.62 25.29
CA GLN A 66 -15.53 6.46 25.19
C GLN A 66 -15.86 6.84 23.75
N PHE A 67 -14.87 7.04 22.88
CA PHE A 67 -15.03 7.46 21.48
C PHE A 67 -14.55 6.42 20.46
N LYS A 68 -14.43 5.17 20.90
CA LYS A 68 -13.91 4.07 20.07
C LYS A 68 -14.67 3.92 18.74
N GLU A 69 -16.00 4.00 18.79
CA GLU A 69 -16.84 3.86 17.59
C GLU A 69 -16.62 5.02 16.62
N GLU A 70 -16.54 6.25 17.11
CA GLU A 70 -16.32 7.45 16.29
C GLU A 70 -14.96 7.41 15.58
N TYR A 71 -13.88 7.07 16.28
CA TYR A 71 -12.57 6.92 15.66
C TYR A 71 -12.54 5.78 14.63
N SER A 72 -13.24 4.67 14.90
CA SER A 72 -13.33 3.54 13.96
C SER A 72 -14.08 3.93 12.69
N GLU A 73 -15.17 4.70 12.81
CA GLU A 73 -15.93 5.22 11.67
C GLU A 73 -15.09 6.20 10.83
N LEU A 74 -14.32 7.08 11.48
CA LEU A 74 -13.38 7.97 10.79
C LEU A 74 -12.30 7.17 10.04
N ALA A 75 -11.80 6.08 10.65
CA ALA A 75 -10.81 5.22 10.01
C ALA A 75 -11.38 4.52 8.76
N GLU A 76 -12.65 4.08 8.81
CA GLU A 76 -13.33 3.53 7.63
C GLU A 76 -13.52 4.58 6.53
N LYS A 77 -13.90 5.83 6.87
CA LYS A 77 -14.01 6.94 5.90
C LYS A 77 -12.70 7.23 5.16
N CYS A 78 -11.57 7.17 5.86
CA CYS A 78 -10.25 7.28 5.23
C CYS A 78 -10.00 6.18 4.20
N MET A 79 -10.47 4.95 4.47
CA MET A 79 -10.31 3.82 3.55
C MET A 79 -11.28 3.88 2.37
N ASP A 80 -12.51 4.32 2.59
CA ASP A 80 -13.47 4.54 1.51
C ASP A 80 -12.96 5.63 0.54
N PHE A 81 -12.28 6.66 1.06
CA PHE A 81 -11.56 7.63 0.24
C PHE A 81 -10.45 6.98 -0.59
N ALA A 82 -9.60 6.15 0.01
CA ALA A 82 -8.52 5.46 -0.69
C ALA A 82 -9.04 4.51 -1.80
N VAL A 83 -10.12 3.79 -1.54
CA VAL A 83 -10.80 2.94 -2.55
C VAL A 83 -11.37 3.81 -3.68
N SER A 84 -12.05 4.90 -3.33
CA SER A 84 -12.58 5.85 -4.31
C SER A 84 -11.49 6.41 -5.22
N CYS A 85 -10.28 6.68 -4.70
CA CYS A 85 -9.16 7.14 -5.52
C CYS A 85 -8.77 6.13 -6.61
N ILE A 86 -8.79 4.81 -6.32
CA ILE A 86 -8.52 3.78 -7.33
C ILE A 86 -9.68 3.63 -8.31
N ASP A 87 -10.93 3.76 -7.84
CA ASP A 87 -12.12 3.71 -8.69
C ASP A 87 -12.13 4.82 -9.74
N LEU A 88 -11.52 5.97 -9.44
CA LEU A 88 -11.39 7.09 -10.38
C LEU A 88 -10.32 6.86 -11.46
N CYS A 89 -9.38 5.94 -11.27
CA CYS A 89 -8.34 5.64 -12.25
C CYS A 89 -8.92 4.91 -13.48
N ARG A 90 -8.62 5.42 -14.68
CA ARG A 90 -9.12 4.87 -15.95
C ARG A 90 -8.07 4.11 -16.74
N THR A 91 -6.79 4.37 -16.49
CA THR A 91 -5.68 3.73 -17.21
C THR A 91 -4.81 2.92 -16.24
N SER A 92 -4.18 1.86 -16.74
CA SER A 92 -3.23 1.07 -15.95
C SER A 92 -2.03 1.91 -15.48
N ASP A 93 -1.64 2.92 -16.26
CA ASP A 93 -0.58 3.86 -15.89
C ASP A 93 -0.98 4.74 -14.70
N GLU A 94 -2.22 5.24 -14.66
CA GLU A 94 -2.76 5.98 -13.50
C GLU A 94 -2.79 5.10 -12.24
N VAL A 95 -3.25 3.86 -12.36
CA VAL A 95 -3.27 2.90 -11.25
C VAL A 95 -1.84 2.63 -10.77
N HIS A 96 -0.89 2.42 -11.70
CA HIS A 96 0.51 2.21 -11.36
C HIS A 96 1.11 3.42 -10.64
N CYS A 97 0.86 4.64 -11.11
CA CYS A 97 1.30 5.87 -10.44
C CYS A 97 0.71 6.00 -9.03
N LEU A 98 -0.60 5.73 -8.87
CA LEU A 98 -1.27 5.77 -7.58
C LEU A 98 -0.69 4.75 -6.59
N LEU A 99 -0.41 3.52 -7.05
CA LEU A 99 0.17 2.44 -6.24
C LEU A 99 1.66 2.62 -5.94
N ARG A 100 2.36 3.43 -6.74
CA ARG A 100 3.76 3.80 -6.49
C ARG A 100 3.90 4.95 -5.49
N GLY A 101 2.90 5.82 -5.39
CA GLY A 101 2.92 7.01 -4.53
C GLY A 101 3.78 8.16 -5.08
N ASP A 102 4.12 8.13 -6.37
CA ASP A 102 5.00 9.11 -7.01
C ASP A 102 4.18 10.08 -7.88
N PHE A 103 3.90 11.27 -7.33
CA PHE A 103 3.29 12.38 -8.08
C PHE A 103 4.33 13.42 -8.55
N GLU A 104 5.59 13.36 -8.07
CA GLU A 104 6.53 14.48 -8.26
C GLU A 104 7.93 14.14 -8.82
N GLN A 105 8.41 12.90 -8.91
CA GLN A 105 9.78 12.69 -9.44
C GLN A 105 9.93 11.53 -10.42
N ALA A 106 10.15 11.92 -11.68
CA ALA A 106 10.58 11.13 -12.82
C ALA A 106 12.00 10.53 -12.68
N THR A 107 12.30 9.87 -11.56
CA THR A 107 13.55 9.11 -11.40
C THR A 107 13.24 7.62 -11.52
N GLN A 108 13.24 7.16 -12.76
CA GLN A 108 12.69 5.89 -13.25
C GLN A 108 13.35 4.62 -12.66
N GLU A 109 14.48 4.72 -11.97
CA GLU A 109 15.43 3.59 -11.86
C GLU A 109 15.60 2.98 -10.45
N LEU A 110 15.07 3.56 -9.37
CA LEU A 110 15.42 3.07 -8.02
C LEU A 110 14.33 3.23 -6.95
N ARG A 111 13.07 2.95 -7.28
CA ARG A 111 12.02 2.87 -6.25
C ARG A 111 11.04 1.74 -6.52
N ASN A 112 10.80 0.96 -5.46
CA ASN A 112 9.95 -0.22 -5.44
C ASN A 112 8.59 0.09 -6.09
N PRO A 113 8.13 -0.68 -7.09
CA PRO A 113 6.92 -0.36 -7.84
C PRO A 113 5.61 -0.43 -7.01
N LEU A 114 5.68 -0.72 -5.71
CA LEU A 114 4.56 -1.16 -4.86
C LEU A 114 4.63 -0.57 -3.43
N GLU A 115 5.21 0.61 -3.23
CA GLU A 115 5.34 1.20 -1.89
C GLU A 115 3.96 1.37 -1.20
N THR A 116 2.93 1.83 -1.93
CA THR A 116 1.57 1.96 -1.41
C THR A 116 0.91 0.59 -1.16
N VAL A 117 1.22 -0.43 -1.97
CA VAL A 117 0.70 -1.79 -1.78
C VAL A 117 1.32 -2.44 -0.54
N LYS A 118 2.63 -2.25 -0.29
CA LYS A 118 3.30 -2.72 0.93
C LYS A 118 2.64 -2.09 2.17
N ILE A 119 2.36 -0.80 2.13
CA ILE A 119 1.63 -0.10 3.21
C ILE A 119 0.22 -0.67 3.36
N ALA A 120 -0.53 -0.86 2.26
CA ALA A 120 -1.88 -1.43 2.30
C ALA A 120 -1.92 -2.86 2.90
N ILE A 121 -0.89 -3.67 2.62
CA ILE A 121 -0.71 -5.00 3.21
C ILE A 121 -0.42 -4.89 4.71
N HIS A 122 0.46 -3.96 5.11
CA HIS A 122 0.78 -3.71 6.51
C HIS A 122 -0.43 -3.24 7.32
N SER A 123 -1.24 -2.34 6.75
CA SER A 123 -2.49 -1.81 7.35
C SER A 123 -3.67 -2.81 7.29
N ARG A 124 -3.44 -4.01 6.75
CA ARG A 124 -4.39 -5.15 6.66
C ARG A 124 -5.70 -4.84 5.93
N GLU A 125 -5.68 -3.93 4.97
CA GLU A 125 -6.89 -3.47 4.30
C GLU A 125 -7.30 -4.34 3.13
N LYS A 126 -8.11 -5.35 3.44
CA LYS A 126 -8.57 -6.35 2.48
C LYS A 126 -9.40 -5.74 1.34
N LYS A 127 -10.18 -4.68 1.61
CA LYS A 127 -11.04 -4.03 0.60
C LYS A 127 -10.22 -3.39 -0.51
N PHE A 128 -9.19 -2.63 -0.15
CA PHE A 128 -8.30 -1.96 -1.10
C PHE A 128 -7.45 -2.96 -1.88
N VAL A 129 -6.89 -3.97 -1.19
CA VAL A 129 -6.05 -4.99 -1.86
C VAL A 129 -6.88 -5.84 -2.81
N ALA A 130 -8.10 -6.26 -2.43
CA ALA A 130 -8.98 -7.07 -3.27
C ALA A 130 -9.59 -6.31 -4.45
N HIS A 131 -9.32 -5.01 -4.59
CA HIS A 131 -9.86 -4.20 -5.67
C HIS A 131 -9.42 -4.74 -7.05
N PRO A 132 -10.32 -4.87 -8.04
CA PRO A 132 -9.99 -5.45 -9.35
C PRO A 132 -8.81 -4.77 -10.05
N ASN A 133 -8.74 -3.44 -10.00
CA ASN A 133 -7.63 -2.69 -10.62
C ASN A 133 -6.29 -2.94 -9.91
N CYS A 134 -6.30 -3.09 -8.57
CA CYS A 134 -5.11 -3.41 -7.80
C CYS A 134 -4.63 -4.84 -8.09
N GLN A 135 -5.57 -5.79 -8.11
CA GLN A 135 -5.29 -7.19 -8.42
C GLN A 135 -4.75 -7.36 -9.84
N HIS A 136 -5.33 -6.67 -10.82
CA HIS A 136 -4.85 -6.71 -12.19
C HIS A 136 -3.43 -6.17 -12.32
N GLN A 137 -3.09 -5.09 -11.62
CA GLN A 137 -1.74 -4.53 -11.63
C GLN A 137 -0.73 -5.45 -10.93
N LEU A 138 -1.12 -6.05 -9.80
CA LEU A 138 -0.29 -7.01 -9.08
C LEU A 138 -0.05 -8.28 -9.91
N GLU A 139 -1.08 -8.76 -10.60
CA GLU A 139 -1.01 -9.88 -11.54
C GLU A 139 -0.04 -9.56 -12.69
N ASN A 140 -0.19 -8.38 -13.31
CA ASN A 140 0.69 -7.95 -14.39
C ASN A 140 2.14 -7.85 -13.93
N LEU A 141 2.41 -7.35 -12.72
CA LEU A 141 3.76 -7.33 -12.15
C LEU A 141 4.31 -8.76 -11.95
N PHE A 142 3.51 -9.63 -11.33
CA PHE A 142 3.92 -11.00 -10.99
C PHE A 142 4.20 -11.84 -12.24
N TYR A 143 3.37 -11.71 -13.28
CA TYR A 143 3.51 -12.46 -14.52
C TYR A 143 4.38 -11.75 -15.58
N ASN A 144 4.85 -10.53 -15.37
CA ASN A 144 5.75 -9.83 -16.31
C ASN A 144 7.02 -10.65 -16.67
N PRO A 145 7.73 -11.29 -15.70
CA PRO A 145 8.83 -12.20 -16.04
C PRO A 145 8.36 -13.58 -16.52
N MET A 146 7.06 -13.91 -16.41
CA MET A 146 6.52 -15.24 -16.74
C MET A 146 5.28 -15.15 -17.62
N PHE A 147 5.41 -14.47 -18.77
CA PHE A 147 4.35 -14.37 -19.80
C PHE A 147 3.72 -15.73 -20.16
N CYS A 148 4.49 -16.82 -20.09
CA CYS A 148 4.00 -18.16 -20.42
C CYS A 148 2.99 -18.74 -19.42
N MET A 149 2.95 -18.27 -18.16
CA MET A 149 2.10 -18.87 -17.12
C MET A 149 0.67 -18.31 -17.04
N ARG A 150 0.45 -17.09 -17.55
CA ARG A 150 -0.81 -16.36 -17.39
C ARG A 150 -1.99 -17.04 -18.08
N ASP A 151 -1.76 -17.67 -19.23
CA ASP A 151 -2.81 -18.28 -20.04
C ASP A 151 -3.04 -19.78 -19.70
N TYR A 152 -2.32 -20.34 -18.73
CA TYR A 152 -2.42 -21.77 -18.40
C TYR A 152 -3.54 -22.06 -17.39
N GLU A 153 -4.62 -22.65 -17.89
CA GLU A 153 -5.74 -23.15 -17.07
C GLU A 153 -5.66 -24.67 -16.85
N GLY A 154 -6.14 -25.11 -15.68
CA GLY A 154 -6.37 -26.52 -15.34
C GLY A 154 -5.14 -27.43 -15.49
N ILE A 155 -5.25 -28.43 -16.37
CA ILE A 155 -4.26 -29.51 -16.55
C ILE A 155 -2.93 -28.98 -17.11
N ARG A 156 -2.97 -27.95 -17.97
CA ARG A 156 -1.78 -27.36 -18.57
C ARG A 156 -0.92 -26.64 -17.53
N ARG A 157 -1.56 -26.00 -16.53
CA ARG A 157 -0.89 -25.40 -15.37
C ARG A 157 -0.25 -26.46 -14.48
N LEU A 158 -0.94 -27.58 -14.26
CA LEU A 158 -0.41 -28.70 -13.48
C LEU A 158 0.79 -29.37 -14.16
N GLN A 159 0.73 -29.58 -15.49
CA GLN A 159 1.85 -30.10 -16.27
C GLN A 159 3.06 -29.18 -16.23
N PHE A 160 2.84 -27.86 -16.35
CA PHE A 160 3.92 -26.88 -16.20
C PHE A 160 4.56 -26.97 -14.81
N LEU A 161 3.77 -27.01 -13.73
CA LEU A 161 4.27 -27.16 -12.36
C LEU A 161 5.08 -28.44 -12.17
N LEU A 162 4.59 -29.57 -12.70
CA LEU A 162 5.24 -30.88 -12.58
C LEU A 162 6.60 -30.93 -13.29
N VAL A 163 6.75 -30.20 -14.40
CA VAL A 163 8.02 -30.11 -15.15
C VAL A 163 8.94 -29.03 -14.55
N PHE A 164 8.40 -27.90 -14.10
CA PHE A 164 9.16 -26.76 -13.60
C PHE A 164 9.74 -27.01 -12.20
N LEU A 165 9.01 -27.70 -11.33
CA LEU A 165 9.44 -28.02 -9.96
C LEU A 165 10.75 -28.84 -9.89
N PRO A 166 10.95 -29.93 -10.66
CA PRO A 166 12.23 -30.62 -10.71
C PRO A 166 13.31 -29.87 -11.51
N LEU A 167 12.93 -28.90 -12.36
CA LEU A 167 13.86 -28.07 -13.12
C LEU A 167 14.51 -26.98 -12.25
N LEU A 168 13.82 -26.49 -11.21
CA LEU A 168 14.32 -25.48 -10.26
C LEU A 168 15.68 -25.83 -9.62
N PRO A 169 15.92 -27.01 -9.03
CA PRO A 169 17.23 -27.35 -8.46
C PRO A 169 18.33 -27.41 -9.51
N ILE A 170 18.01 -27.84 -10.74
CA ILE A 170 18.96 -27.88 -11.87
C ILE A 170 19.32 -26.45 -12.29
N LEU A 171 18.33 -25.57 -12.37
CA LEU A 171 18.50 -24.15 -12.68
C LEU A 171 19.29 -23.41 -11.59
N TYR A 172 19.09 -23.76 -10.32
CA TYR A 172 19.84 -23.23 -9.19
C TYR A 172 21.32 -23.65 -9.23
N ILE A 173 21.61 -24.93 -9.51
CA ILE A 173 22.98 -25.42 -9.70
C ILE A 173 23.61 -24.72 -10.92
N PHE A 174 22.88 -24.59 -12.03
CA PHE A 174 23.34 -23.88 -13.22
C PHE A 174 23.67 -22.41 -12.95
N TYR A 175 22.87 -21.73 -12.13
CA TYR A 175 23.13 -20.35 -11.68
C TYR A 175 24.42 -20.24 -10.87
N LEU A 176 24.70 -21.20 -9.98
CA LEU A 176 25.91 -21.23 -9.16
C LEU A 176 27.20 -21.35 -10.01
N PHE A 177 27.14 -22.10 -11.12
CA PHE A 177 28.29 -22.34 -11.99
C PHE A 177 28.48 -21.28 -13.08
N PHE A 178 27.41 -20.63 -13.59
CA PHE A 178 27.49 -19.64 -14.67
C PHE A 178 26.81 -18.31 -14.32
N PRO A 179 27.42 -17.47 -13.46
CA PRO A 179 26.83 -16.20 -13.01
C PRO A 179 26.78 -15.09 -14.08
N LYS A 180 27.34 -15.30 -15.28
CA LYS A 180 27.44 -14.27 -16.34
C LYS A 180 26.51 -14.51 -17.54
N PHE A 181 25.74 -15.59 -17.55
CA PHE A 181 24.86 -15.93 -18.66
C PHE A 181 23.55 -15.12 -18.61
N LYS A 182 22.89 -14.87 -19.75
CA LYS A 182 21.62 -14.11 -19.81
C LYS A 182 20.51 -14.69 -18.91
N VAL A 183 20.54 -16.00 -18.66
CA VAL A 183 19.63 -16.70 -17.74
C VAL A 183 19.86 -16.30 -16.27
N SER A 184 21.10 -16.01 -15.89
CA SER A 184 21.45 -15.55 -14.54
C SER A 184 20.87 -14.15 -14.26
N LYS A 185 20.75 -13.27 -15.26
CA LYS A 185 20.04 -11.99 -15.11
C LYS A 185 18.54 -12.17 -14.91
N PHE A 186 17.93 -13.17 -15.55
CA PHE A 186 16.52 -13.52 -15.37
C PHE A 186 16.26 -14.05 -13.95
N ILE A 187 17.16 -14.91 -13.46
CA ILE A 187 17.11 -15.45 -12.10
C ILE A 187 17.42 -14.36 -11.05
N HIS A 188 18.33 -13.43 -11.34
CA HIS A 188 18.60 -12.30 -10.45
C HIS A 188 17.39 -11.35 -10.38
N ALA A 189 16.69 -11.09 -11.49
CA ALA A 189 15.43 -10.36 -11.48
C ALA A 189 14.35 -11.10 -10.67
N TYR A 190 14.30 -12.43 -10.79
CA TYR A 190 13.40 -13.30 -10.02
C TYR A 190 13.70 -13.30 -8.51
N ALA A 191 14.97 -13.44 -8.12
CA ALA A 191 15.40 -13.43 -6.72
C ALA A 191 15.22 -12.05 -6.07
N HIS A 192 15.34 -10.96 -6.83
CA HIS A 192 15.04 -9.61 -6.34
C HIS A 192 13.53 -9.37 -6.16
N ALA A 193 12.69 -9.96 -7.02
CA ALA A 193 11.23 -9.89 -6.87
C ALA A 193 10.71 -10.68 -5.66
N GLU A 194 11.34 -11.83 -5.34
CA GLU A 194 10.98 -12.66 -4.19
C GLU A 194 11.42 -12.03 -2.85
N LEU A 195 12.58 -11.37 -2.80
CA LEU A 195 13.07 -10.67 -1.60
C LEU A 195 12.23 -9.42 -1.24
N ASP A 196 11.56 -8.81 -2.22
CA ASP A 196 10.66 -7.67 -2.00
C ASP A 196 9.26 -8.08 -1.54
N ALA A 197 8.90 -9.36 -1.62
CA ALA A 197 7.60 -9.90 -1.22
C ALA A 197 7.55 -10.35 0.26
N ASP A 198 8.71 -10.55 0.88
CA ASP A 198 8.84 -11.12 2.23
C ASP A 198 9.33 -10.10 3.29
N GLY A 199 9.38 -8.80 2.94
CA GLY A 199 9.78 -7.69 3.82
C GLY A 199 8.93 -6.44 3.66
#